data_AF-W1YC21-F1
#
_entry.id   AF-W1YC21-F1
#
_cell.length_a   1.000
_cell.length_b   1.000
_cell.length_c   1.000
_cell.angle_alpha   90.00
_cell.angle_beta   90.00
_cell.angle_gamma   90.00
#
_symmetry.space_group_name_H-M   'P 1'
#
loop_
_entity.id
_entity.type
_entity.pdbx_description
1 polymer ?
#
loop_
_entity_poly.entity_id
_entity_poly.type
_entity_poly.pdbx_seq_one_letter_code
_entity_poly.pdbx_strand_id
1 'polypeptide(L)'
;TNDVAAQEALKQKQQYQAETETMGLLWMRTSAEYRALAYQGYNVAMNAVKMAVTDPSHQRKPLAIVLDADETVVDNTKLMGESIVNGNGRFDAPWWRQAVHQGKSQAMPGAVEFLNEVHKQGVEIFYVS
;
A
#
# COMPACT_ATOMS: atom_id res chain seq x y z
N THR A 1 -2.89 -5.65 -40.61
CA THR A 1 -1.96 -4.53 -40.85
C THR A 1 -2.21 -3.38 -39.90
N ASN A 2 -3.47 -3.00 -39.58
CA ASN A 2 -3.78 -2.00 -38.54
C ASN A 2 -3.66 -2.53 -37.10
N ASP A 3 -4.03 -3.79 -36.84
CA ASP A 3 -4.00 -4.35 -35.48
C ASP A 3 -2.58 -4.52 -34.92
N VAL A 4 -1.63 -4.87 -35.77
CA VAL A 4 -0.21 -5.02 -35.38
C VAL A 4 0.38 -3.67 -34.97
N ALA A 5 0.13 -2.62 -35.76
CA ALA A 5 0.59 -1.26 -35.44
C ALA A 5 -0.05 -0.73 -34.14
N ALA A 6 -1.33 -1.02 -33.90
CA ALA A 6 -2.01 -0.66 -32.66
C ALA A 6 -1.43 -1.39 -31.43
N GLN A 7 -1.11 -2.68 -31.57
CA GLN A 7 -0.47 -3.47 -30.51
C GLN A 7 0.95 -2.96 -30.20
N GLU A 8 1.73 -2.61 -31.21
CA GLU A 8 3.07 -2.04 -31.04
C GLU A 8 3.02 -0.68 -30.33
N ALA A 9 2.11 0.21 -30.74
CA ALA A 9 1.93 1.51 -30.09
C ALA A 9 1.51 1.36 -28.61
N LEU A 10 0.62 0.41 -28.31
CA LEU A 10 0.23 0.11 -26.93
C LEU A 10 1.42 -0.39 -26.11
N LYS A 11 2.23 -1.29 -26.67
CA LYS A 11 3.43 -1.81 -26.01
C LYS A 11 4.45 -0.71 -25.73
N GLN A 12 4.69 0.18 -26.69
CA GLN A 12 5.57 1.34 -26.50
C GLN A 12 5.06 2.26 -25.40
N LYS A 13 3.75 2.50 -25.34
CA LYS A 13 3.13 3.28 -24.26
C LYS A 13 3.32 2.62 -22.90
N GLN A 14 3.10 1.31 -22.80
CA GLN A 14 3.30 0.56 -21.55
C GLN A 14 4.75 0.60 -21.06
N GLN A 15 5.70 0.50 -21.99
CA GLN A 15 7.13 0.61 -21.71
C GLN A 15 7.49 2.01 -21.19
N TYR A 16 7.00 3.06 -21.85
CA TYR A 16 7.21 4.44 -21.40
C TYR A 16 6.61 4.69 -19.99
N GLN A 17 5.43 4.13 -19.71
CA GLN A 17 4.83 4.19 -18.38
C GLN A 17 5.71 3.45 -17.35
N ALA A 18 6.22 2.26 -17.68
CA ALA A 18 7.11 1.50 -16.81
C ALA A 18 8.38 2.29 -16.45
N GLU A 19 8.99 2.94 -17.44
CA GLU A 19 10.16 3.81 -17.24
C GLU A 19 9.84 4.99 -16.32
N THR A 20 8.68 5.60 -16.48
CA THR A 20 8.22 6.74 -15.65
C THR A 20 8.03 6.33 -14.17
N GLU A 21 7.47 5.15 -13.92
CA GLU A 21 7.18 4.65 -12.57
C GLU A 21 8.42 4.09 -11.84
N THR A 22 9.50 3.78 -12.58
CA THR A 22 10.68 3.07 -12.06
C THR A 22 11.29 3.76 -10.83
N MET A 23 11.51 5.07 -10.89
CA MET A 23 12.17 5.79 -9.79
C MET A 23 11.30 5.87 -8.53
N GLY A 24 9.98 6.01 -8.69
CA GLY A 24 9.03 6.02 -7.57
C GLY A 24 9.04 4.69 -6.83
N LEU A 25 8.88 3.58 -7.56
CA LEU A 25 8.92 2.24 -6.95
C LEU A 25 10.30 1.90 -6.38
N LEU A 26 11.38 2.33 -7.02
CA LEU A 26 12.73 2.11 -6.48
C LEU A 26 12.88 2.82 -5.13
N TRP A 27 12.46 4.09 -5.04
CA TRP A 27 12.47 4.82 -3.77
C TRP A 27 11.61 4.12 -2.71
N MET A 28 10.39 3.70 -3.02
CA MET A 28 9.53 2.99 -2.06
C MET A 28 10.15 1.66 -1.58
N ARG A 29 10.78 0.90 -2.49
CA ARG A 29 11.30 -0.44 -2.17
C ARG A 29 12.67 -0.46 -1.53
N THR A 30 13.52 0.54 -1.81
CA THR A 30 14.93 0.47 -1.43
C THR A 30 15.40 1.61 -0.54
N SER A 31 14.65 2.73 -0.47
CA SER A 31 15.07 3.85 0.37
C SER A 31 14.85 3.55 1.85
N ALA A 32 15.80 3.99 2.68
CA ALA A 32 15.60 3.95 4.13
C ALA A 32 14.56 4.99 4.55
N GLU A 33 14.43 6.07 3.77
CA GLU A 33 13.55 7.20 3.95
C GLU A 33 12.07 6.79 3.87
N TYR A 34 11.67 6.04 2.84
CA TYR A 34 10.29 5.55 2.75
C TYR A 34 9.93 4.65 3.93
N ARG A 35 10.83 3.73 4.28
CA ARG A 35 10.65 2.87 5.45
C ARG A 35 10.53 3.68 6.73
N ALA A 36 11.35 4.71 6.91
CA ALA A 36 11.28 5.61 8.05
C ALA A 36 9.95 6.39 8.09
N LEU A 37 9.44 6.83 6.94
CA LEU A 37 8.13 7.50 6.84
C LEU A 37 6.97 6.58 7.22
N ALA A 38 7.00 5.31 6.80
CA ALA A 38 6.00 4.32 7.20
C ALA A 38 5.96 4.15 8.73
N TYR A 39 7.11 3.92 9.36
CA TYR A 39 7.21 3.85 10.82
C TYR A 39 6.80 5.16 11.50
N GLN A 40 7.16 6.32 10.95
CA GLN A 40 6.76 7.62 11.49
C GLN A 40 5.24 7.76 11.50
N GLY A 41 4.56 7.40 10.42
CA GLY A 41 3.11 7.42 10.32
C GLY A 41 2.45 6.59 11.42
N TYR A 42 2.89 5.34 11.57
CA TYR A 42 2.36 4.45 12.61
C TYR A 42 2.68 4.89 14.03
N ASN A 43 3.87 5.44 14.28
CA ASN A 43 4.24 5.95 15.59
C ASN A 43 3.37 7.15 16.00
N VAL A 44 3.11 8.06 15.06
CA VAL A 44 2.20 9.20 15.29
C VAL A 44 0.77 8.72 15.52
N ALA A 45 0.28 7.77 14.71
CA ALA A 45 -1.05 7.19 14.88
C ALA A 45 -1.19 6.49 16.25
N MET A 46 -0.16 5.76 16.69
CA MET A 46 -0.15 5.08 17.99
C MET A 46 -0.21 6.09 19.15
N ASN A 47 0.47 7.24 19.04
CA ASN A 47 0.35 8.30 20.04
C ASN A 47 -1.08 8.82 20.14
N ALA A 48 -1.76 9.03 19.00
CA ALA A 48 -3.16 9.45 18.97
C ALA A 48 -4.08 8.40 19.60
N VAL A 49 -3.87 7.10 19.31
CA VAL A 49 -4.62 6.00 19.92
C VAL A 49 -4.45 6.00 21.44
N LYS A 50 -3.22 6.09 21.94
CA LYS A 50 -2.93 6.12 23.38
C LYS A 50 -3.63 7.29 24.07
N MET A 51 -3.58 8.48 23.47
CA MET A 51 -4.27 9.66 24.00
C MET A 51 -5.79 9.41 24.08
N ALA A 52 -6.40 8.92 23.01
CA ALA A 52 -7.83 8.66 22.94
C ALA A 52 -8.30 7.60 23.96
N VAL A 53 -7.54 6.51 24.11
CA VAL A 53 -7.84 5.42 25.07
C VAL A 53 -7.84 5.93 26.52
N THR A 54 -6.94 6.86 26.84
CA THR A 54 -6.83 7.42 28.20
C THR A 54 -7.77 8.59 28.49
N ASP A 55 -8.44 9.15 27.48
CA ASP A 55 -9.31 10.31 27.64
C ASP A 55 -10.74 9.88 28.05
N PRO A 56 -11.19 10.24 29.27
CA PRO A 56 -12.52 9.87 29.76
C PRO A 56 -13.68 10.39 28.89
N SER A 57 -13.47 11.48 28.14
CA SER A 57 -14.49 12.07 27.28
C SER A 57 -14.87 11.18 26.10
N HIS A 58 -13.99 10.25 25.71
CA HIS A 58 -14.18 9.35 24.58
C HIS A 58 -14.84 8.00 24.93
N GLN A 59 -15.19 7.77 26.21
CA GLN A 59 -15.66 6.46 26.68
C GLN A 59 -17.16 6.17 26.44
N ARG A 60 -17.90 7.07 25.79
CA ARG A 60 -19.34 6.88 25.53
C ARG A 60 -19.65 5.83 24.46
N LYS A 61 -18.68 5.51 23.60
CA LYS A 61 -18.77 4.51 22.53
C LYS A 61 -17.43 3.77 22.42
N PRO A 62 -17.42 2.55 21.86
CA PRO A 62 -16.16 1.89 21.51
C PRO A 62 -15.31 2.77 20.60
N LEU A 63 -14.00 2.77 20.82
CA LEU A 63 -13.04 3.44 19.95
C LEU A 63 -12.76 2.58 18.72
N ALA A 64 -12.49 3.24 17.59
CA ALA A 64 -12.14 2.58 16.35
C ALA A 64 -11.08 3.37 15.59
N ILE A 65 -10.28 2.66 14.79
CA ILE A 65 -9.48 3.23 13.71
C ILE A 65 -9.99 2.73 12.36
N VAL A 66 -9.79 3.54 11.33
CA VAL A 66 -10.09 3.20 9.94
C VAL A 66 -8.81 3.36 9.14
N LEU A 67 -8.48 2.37 8.33
CA LEU A 67 -7.35 2.44 7.42
C LEU A 67 -7.70 1.85 6.05
N ASP A 68 -7.05 2.41 5.04
CA ASP A 68 -6.96 1.77 3.74
C ASP A 68 -6.11 0.48 3.84
N ALA A 69 -6.24 -0.41 2.87
CA ALA A 69 -5.44 -1.61 2.78
C ALA A 69 -4.21 -1.42 1.89
N ASP A 70 -4.40 -1.08 0.62
CA ASP A 70 -3.30 -1.07 -0.37
C ASP A 70 -2.33 0.09 -0.13
N GLU A 71 -1.03 -0.19 -0.13
CA GLU A 71 0.08 0.72 0.20
C GLU A 71 -0.02 1.42 1.57
N THR A 72 -1.03 1.06 2.37
CA THR A 72 -1.17 1.47 3.77
C THR A 72 -0.84 0.30 4.68
N VAL A 73 -1.55 -0.84 4.59
CA VAL A 73 -1.30 -2.05 5.39
C VAL A 73 -0.64 -3.14 4.55
N VAL A 74 -1.02 -3.24 3.28
CA VAL A 74 -0.59 -4.27 2.34
C VAL A 74 0.38 -3.66 1.33
N ASP A 75 1.56 -4.25 1.19
CA ASP A 75 2.61 -3.86 0.25
C ASP A 75 2.45 -4.64 -1.06
N ASN A 76 1.99 -3.96 -2.11
CA ASN A 76 1.91 -4.49 -3.47
C ASN A 76 3.08 -4.03 -4.36
N THR A 77 4.03 -3.24 -3.83
CA THR A 77 5.12 -2.63 -4.62
C THR A 77 6.02 -3.66 -5.28
N LYS A 78 6.13 -4.87 -4.71
CA LYS A 78 6.88 -5.98 -5.33
C LYS A 78 6.25 -6.39 -6.65
N LEU A 79 4.94 -6.60 -6.67
CA LEU A 79 4.18 -6.99 -7.86
C LEU A 79 4.22 -5.87 -8.91
N MET A 80 4.10 -4.62 -8.46
CA MET A 80 4.25 -3.45 -9.34
C MET A 80 5.66 -3.40 -9.96
N GLY A 81 6.71 -3.63 -9.17
CA GLY A 81 8.10 -3.67 -9.64
C GLY A 81 8.35 -4.79 -10.64
N GLU A 82 7.82 -5.99 -10.38
CA GLU A 82 7.87 -7.11 -11.32
C GLU A 82 7.14 -6.78 -12.65
N SER A 83 6.03 -6.05 -12.60
CA SER A 83 5.31 -5.60 -13.80
C SER A 83 6.12 -4.58 -14.61
N ILE A 84 6.74 -3.61 -13.94
CA ILE A 84 7.59 -2.59 -14.59
C ILE A 84 8.80 -3.24 -15.28
N VAL A 85 9.49 -4.16 -14.62
CA VAL A 85 10.66 -4.87 -15.21
C VAL A 85 10.26 -5.64 -16.47
N ASN A 86 9.01 -6.09 -16.55
CA ASN A 86 8.44 -6.75 -17.72
C ASN A 86 7.84 -5.78 -18.76
N GLY A 87 8.07 -4.47 -18.62
CA GLY A 87 7.65 -3.44 -19.57
C GLY A 87 6.18 -3.02 -19.47
N ASN A 88 5.52 -3.29 -18.33
CA ASN A 88 4.12 -2.91 -18.11
C ASN A 88 3.95 -1.95 -16.92
N GLY A 89 3.80 -0.65 -17.20
CA GLY A 89 3.50 0.39 -16.20
C GLY A 89 2.04 0.87 -16.17
N ARG A 90 1.09 0.12 -16.75
CA ARG A 90 -0.31 0.58 -16.89
C ARG A 90 -1.21 0.28 -15.68
N PHE A 91 -0.84 -0.71 -14.86
CA PHE A 91 -1.59 -1.19 -13.67
C PHE A 91 -3.12 -1.16 -13.82
N ASP A 92 -3.65 -1.76 -14.89
CA ASP A 92 -5.09 -1.74 -15.16
C ASP A 92 -5.87 -2.77 -14.31
N ALA A 93 -7.21 -2.65 -14.30
CA ALA A 93 -8.07 -3.50 -13.47
C ALA A 93 -7.92 -5.02 -13.75
N PRO A 94 -7.77 -5.49 -15.01
CA PRO A 94 -7.47 -6.90 -15.28
C PRO A 94 -6.15 -7.35 -14.66
N TRP A 95 -5.07 -6.57 -14.84
CA TRP A 95 -3.78 -6.85 -14.21
C TRP A 95 -3.91 -6.88 -12.68
N TRP A 96 -4.57 -5.88 -12.11
CA TRP A 96 -4.75 -5.76 -10.66
C TRP A 96 -5.49 -6.96 -10.07
N ARG A 97 -6.59 -7.38 -10.70
CA ARG A 97 -7.35 -8.56 -10.26
C ARG A 97 -6.50 -9.82 -10.25
N GLN A 98 -5.66 -10.00 -11.28
CA GLN A 98 -4.72 -11.12 -11.32
C GLN A 98 -3.65 -11.01 -10.24
N ALA A 99 -3.11 -9.81 -10.00
CA ALA A 99 -2.11 -9.55 -8.98
C ALA A 99 -2.64 -9.88 -7.57
N VAL A 100 -3.81 -9.36 -7.20
CA VAL A 100 -4.48 -9.63 -5.92
C VAL A 100 -4.75 -11.12 -5.73
N HIS A 101 -5.22 -11.81 -6.78
CA HIS A 101 -5.52 -13.25 -6.70
C HIS A 101 -4.30 -14.13 -6.38
N GLN A 102 -3.07 -13.65 -6.65
CA GLN A 102 -1.86 -14.38 -6.30
C GLN A 102 -1.61 -14.44 -4.79
N GLY A 103 -2.18 -13.52 -3.99
CA GLY A 103 -2.01 -13.52 -2.54
C GLY A 103 -0.56 -13.39 -2.07
N LYS A 104 0.29 -12.70 -2.84
CA LYS A 104 1.74 -12.58 -2.59
C LYS A 104 2.15 -11.28 -1.89
N SER A 105 1.20 -10.37 -1.67
CA SER A 105 1.47 -9.07 -1.04
C SER A 105 1.95 -9.26 0.40
N GLN A 106 2.83 -8.36 0.83
CA GLN A 106 3.42 -8.41 2.18
C GLN A 106 2.80 -7.33 3.07
N ALA A 107 3.17 -7.26 4.34
CA ALA A 107 2.77 -6.15 5.17
C ALA A 107 3.67 -4.93 4.96
N MET A 108 3.08 -3.75 5.01
CA MET A 108 3.80 -2.49 5.06
C MET A 108 4.67 -2.40 6.34
N PRO A 109 5.85 -1.75 6.30
CA PRO A 109 6.73 -1.65 7.45
C PRO A 109 6.04 -1.02 8.68
N GLY A 110 5.97 -1.75 9.79
CA GLY A 110 5.34 -1.31 11.04
C GLY A 110 3.83 -1.53 11.13
N ALA A 111 3.17 -1.96 10.05
CA ALA A 111 1.71 -2.14 10.01
C ALA A 111 1.24 -3.22 10.98
N VAL A 112 1.87 -4.39 10.95
CA VAL A 112 1.49 -5.55 11.77
C VAL A 112 1.67 -5.24 13.25
N GLU A 113 2.80 -4.64 13.61
CA GLU A 113 3.08 -4.24 14.98
C GLU A 113 2.06 -3.20 15.45
N PHE A 114 1.81 -2.16 14.65
CA PHE A 114 0.83 -1.13 14.98
C PHE A 114 -0.57 -1.72 15.20
N LEU A 115 -1.09 -2.50 14.26
CA LEU A 115 -2.44 -3.05 14.32
C LEU A 115 -2.61 -4.01 15.52
N ASN A 116 -1.60 -4.82 15.81
CA ASN A 116 -1.62 -5.68 16.99
C ASN A 116 -1.63 -4.88 18.30
N GLU A 117 -0.86 -3.79 18.39
CA GLU A 117 -0.84 -2.92 19.57
C GLU A 117 -2.14 -2.11 19.72
N VAL A 118 -2.80 -1.72 18.62
CA VAL A 118 -4.13 -1.09 18.66
C VAL A 118 -5.17 -2.10 19.17
N HIS A 119 -5.16 -3.32 18.63
CA HIS A 119 -6.09 -4.37 19.05
C HIS A 119 -5.95 -4.72 20.54
N LYS A 120 -4.72 -4.81 21.07
CA LYS A 120 -4.45 -5.02 22.50
C LYS A 120 -5.04 -3.93 23.41
N GLN A 121 -5.23 -2.72 22.89
CA GLN A 121 -5.84 -1.61 23.64
C GLN A 121 -7.38 -1.62 23.58
N GLY A 122 -7.99 -2.64 22.94
CA GLY A 122 -9.44 -2.75 22.83
C GLY A 122 -10.05 -1.76 21.82
N VAL A 123 -9.26 -1.27 20.89
CA VAL A 123 -9.70 -0.38 19.80
C VAL A 123 -10.05 -1.23 18.58
N GLU A 124 -11.24 -1.00 18.03
CA GLU A 124 -11.72 -1.71 16.84
C GLU A 124 -10.99 -1.26 15.58
N ILE A 125 -10.76 -2.20 14.65
CA ILE A 125 -9.98 -1.96 13.44
C ILE A 125 -10.87 -2.22 12.23
N PHE A 126 -11.06 -1.20 11.39
CA PHE A 126 -11.79 -1.31 10.15
C PHE A 126 -10.88 -1.04 8.95
N TYR A 127 -10.86 -1.98 8.01
CA TYR A 127 -10.24 -1.80 6.71
C TYR A 127 -11.30 -1.37 5.71
N VAL A 128 -11.08 -0.24 5.03
CA VAL A 128 -11.96 0.25 3.96
C VAL A 128 -11.12 0.29 2.69
N SER A 129 -11.34 -0.71 1.83
CA SER A 129 -10.52 -1.04 0.66
C SER A 129 -11.39 -1.50 -0.51
#